data_AF-A0A8C0HAW2-F1
#
_entry.id   AF-A0A8C0HAW2-F1
#
_cell.length_a   1.000
_cell.length_b   1.000
_cell.length_c   1.000
_cell.angle_alpha   90.00
_cell.angle_beta   90.00
_cell.angle_gamma   90.00
#
_symmetry.space_group_name_H-M   'P 1'
#
loop_
_entity.id
_entity.type
_entity.pdbx_description
1 polymer ?
#
loop_
_entity_poly.entity_id
_entity_poly.type
_entity_poly.pdbx_seq_one_letter_code
_entity_poly.pdbx_strand_id
1 'polypeptide(L)'
;FQYQSQQQTQQEIIPAPTSGAVWMHVFSHWADCREEQYPCTRLYSVHKPCKQCLNEICFYSLRRVYVINKEICVRTVCAHEELLRADLCHDKFSKCGVLATSGLCQTMATSCARSCGGC
;
A
#
# COMPACT_ATOMS: atom_id res chain seq x y z
N PHE A 1 7.74 -36.50 4.64
CA PHE A 1 8.82 -35.71 5.25
C PHE A 1 10.15 -36.39 4.95
N GLN A 2 10.95 -35.82 4.04
CA GLN A 2 12.36 -36.21 3.84
C GLN A 2 13.15 -35.03 3.25
N TYR A 3 14.43 -35.00 3.63
CA TYR A 3 15.57 -34.22 3.12
C TYR A 3 15.63 -32.72 3.49
N GLN A 4 16.45 -32.32 4.48
CA GLN A 4 17.89 -31.96 4.38
C GLN A 4 18.13 -30.85 3.33
N SER A 5 18.78 -29.73 3.64
CA SER A 5 20.17 -29.68 4.10
C SER A 5 20.60 -28.30 4.63
N GLN A 6 21.45 -28.36 5.64
CA GLN A 6 22.48 -27.44 6.11
C GLN A 6 22.76 -26.12 5.37
N GLN A 7 22.93 -25.05 6.15
CA GLN A 7 24.09 -24.15 6.01
C GLN A 7 24.49 -23.63 7.39
N GLN A 8 25.65 -24.11 7.87
CA GLN A 8 26.42 -23.47 8.94
C GLN A 8 27.00 -22.17 8.38
N THR A 9 26.75 -21.05 9.06
CA THR A 9 27.60 -19.87 8.93
C THR A 9 27.94 -19.39 10.34
N GLN A 10 29.22 -19.58 10.66
CA GLN A 10 30.01 -19.00 11.74
C GLN A 10 29.36 -17.80 12.45
N GLN A 11 28.99 -17.95 13.72
CA GLN A 11 28.62 -16.83 14.58
C GLN A 11 29.89 -16.04 14.95
N GLU A 12 30.09 -14.92 14.28
CA GLU A 12 31.00 -13.87 14.76
C GLU A 12 30.28 -13.10 15.88
N ILE A 13 30.75 -13.28 17.12
CA ILE A 13 30.20 -12.62 18.30
C ILE A 13 30.68 -11.17 18.29
N ILE A 14 29.85 -10.27 17.74
CA ILE A 14 30.04 -8.84 17.88
C ILE A 14 29.59 -8.45 19.29
N PRO A 15 30.43 -7.80 20.12
CA PRO A 15 30.02 -7.38 21.45
C PRO A 15 28.90 -6.33 21.37
N ALA A 16 27.90 -6.48 22.25
CA ALA A 16 26.75 -5.59 22.33
C ALA A 16 27.20 -4.13 22.53
N PRO A 17 26.63 -3.16 21.79
CA PRO A 17 26.87 -1.75 22.08
C PRO A 17 26.24 -1.42 23.43
N THR A 18 26.98 -0.64 24.23
CA THR A 18 26.68 -0.21 25.61
C THR A 18 25.27 0.39 25.79
N SER A 19 24.34 -0.50 26.11
CA SER A 19 23.25 -0.54 27.11
C SER A 19 22.82 0.69 27.94
N GLY A 20 22.73 1.90 27.40
CA GLY A 20 22.14 3.04 28.15
C GLY A 20 21.14 3.88 27.38
N ALA A 21 21.61 4.60 26.37
CA ALA A 21 20.82 5.61 25.67
C ALA A 21 19.94 5.02 24.55
N VAL A 22 20.39 3.95 23.88
CA VAL A 22 19.72 3.40 22.68
C VAL A 22 18.37 2.79 23.03
N TRP A 23 18.25 2.09 24.17
CA TRP A 23 16.96 1.53 24.61
C TRP A 23 15.92 2.62 24.86
N MET A 24 16.34 3.75 25.44
CA MET A 24 15.44 4.86 25.77
C MET A 24 14.96 5.59 24.52
N HIS A 25 15.85 5.82 23.54
CA HIS A 25 15.47 6.41 22.25
C HIS A 25 14.59 5.49 21.40
N VAL A 26 14.87 4.18 21.35
CA VAL A 26 14.06 3.20 20.60
C VAL A 26 12.66 3.02 21.22
N PHE A 27 12.54 3.02 22.55
CA PHE A 27 11.24 2.99 23.23
C PHE A 27 10.45 4.29 23.05
N SER A 28 11.12 5.45 23.08
CA SER A 28 10.49 6.75 22.86
C SER A 28 10.00 6.93 21.42
N HIS A 29 10.70 6.39 20.42
CA HIS A 29 10.27 6.47 19.02
C HIS A 29 9.07 5.59 18.68
N TRP A 30 8.96 4.41 19.30
CA TRP A 30 7.79 3.54 19.19
C TRP A 30 6.55 4.14 19.88
N ALA A 31 6.73 5.04 20.83
CA ALA A 31 5.65 5.63 21.62
C ALA A 31 4.79 6.66 20.85
N ASP A 32 5.24 7.14 19.69
CA ASP A 32 4.52 8.16 18.90
C ASP A 32 3.81 7.61 17.65
N CYS A 33 3.68 6.29 17.54
CA CYS A 33 2.87 5.63 16.51
C CYS A 33 1.45 5.39 17.02
N ARG A 34 0.44 5.95 16.33
CA ARG A 34 -0.97 5.67 16.58
C ARG A 34 -1.64 5.02 15.38
N GLU A 35 -2.57 4.11 15.63
CA GLU A 35 -3.41 3.55 14.58
C GLU A 35 -4.56 4.51 14.26
N GLU A 36 -4.67 4.92 12.99
CA GLU A 36 -5.77 5.72 12.48
C GLU A 36 -6.67 4.89 11.56
N GLN A 37 -7.96 4.94 11.85
CA GLN A 37 -9.00 4.39 10.99
C GLN A 37 -9.35 5.40 9.89
N TYR A 38 -9.39 4.95 8.63
CA TYR A 38 -9.81 5.76 7.49
C TYR A 38 -10.80 5.01 6.59
N PRO A 39 -11.78 5.71 6.00
CA PRO A 39 -12.71 5.09 5.07
C PRO A 39 -11.97 4.67 3.80
N CYS A 40 -12.01 3.38 3.48
CA CYS A 40 -11.49 2.83 2.24
C CYS A 40 -12.64 2.20 1.43
N THR A 41 -12.61 2.40 0.13
CA THR A 41 -13.62 1.87 -0.78
C THR A 41 -13.03 0.78 -1.65
N ARG A 42 -13.57 -0.44 -1.54
CA ARG A 42 -13.24 -1.51 -2.47
C ARG A 42 -14.27 -1.55 -3.58
N LEU A 43 -13.79 -1.49 -4.83
CA LEU A 43 -14.64 -1.54 -6.02
C LEU A 43 -14.77 -2.99 -6.50
N TYR A 44 -16.00 -3.49 -6.54
CA TYR A 44 -16.31 -4.81 -7.07
C TYR A 44 -17.05 -4.68 -8.39
N SER A 45 -16.53 -5.31 -9.44
CA SER A 45 -17.22 -5.42 -10.73
C SER A 45 -18.11 -6.66 -10.71
N VAL A 46 -19.42 -6.48 -10.55
CA VAL A 46 -20.37 -7.59 -10.49
C VAL A 46 -21.28 -7.58 -11.72
N HIS A 47 -21.68 -8.77 -12.19
CA HIS A 47 -22.65 -8.90 -13.27
C HIS A 47 -24.04 -9.04 -12.69
N LYS A 48 -24.92 -8.08 -12.98
CA LYS A 48 -26.33 -8.11 -12.59
C LYS A 48 -27.15 -8.66 -13.76
N PRO A 49 -27.83 -9.82 -13.59
CA PRO A 49 -28.79 -10.29 -14.59
C PRO A 49 -30.02 -9.38 -14.61
N CYS A 50 -30.40 -8.97 -15.81
CA CYS A 50 -31.59 -8.19 -16.10
C CYS A 50 -32.50 -9.01 -17.00
N LYS A 51 -33.76 -9.17 -16.60
CA LYS A 51 -34.80 -9.81 -17.41
C LYS A 51 -35.73 -8.72 -17.94
N GLN A 52 -35.87 -8.63 -19.25
CA GLN A 52 -36.83 -7.74 -19.91
C GLN A 52 -37.81 -8.59 -20.70
N CYS A 53 -39.09 -8.53 -20.36
CA CYS A 53 -40.13 -9.27 -21.06
C CYS A 53 -41.01 -8.33 -21.86
N LEU A 54 -41.35 -8.75 -23.08
CA LEU A 54 -42.38 -8.16 -23.90
C LEU A 54 -43.38 -9.28 -24.21
N ASN A 55 -44.57 -9.19 -23.62
CA ASN A 55 -45.58 -10.25 -23.68
C ASN A 55 -45.03 -11.58 -23.15
N GLU A 56 -44.99 -12.64 -23.97
CA GLU A 56 -44.49 -13.97 -23.60
C GLU A 56 -43.00 -14.17 -23.91
N ILE A 57 -42.34 -13.21 -24.57
CA ILE A 57 -40.93 -13.30 -24.92
C ILE A 57 -40.11 -12.52 -23.89
N CYS A 58 -39.14 -13.20 -23.27
CA CYS A 58 -38.22 -12.59 -22.30
C CYS A 58 -36.77 -12.65 -22.79
N PHE A 59 -36.10 -11.52 -22.72
CA PHE A 59 -34.68 -11.37 -22.98
C PHE A 59 -33.92 -11.27 -21.66
N TYR A 60 -32.87 -12.08 -21.52
CA TYR A 60 -31.95 -12.02 -20.40
C TYR A 60 -30.67 -11.34 -20.85
N SER A 61 -30.26 -10.30 -20.15
CA SER A 61 -28.99 -9.60 -20.37
C SER A 61 -28.18 -9.54 -19.09
N LEU A 62 -26.86 -9.49 -19.22
CA LEU A 62 -25.95 -9.28 -18.11
C LEU A 62 -25.41 -7.86 -18.19
N ARG A 63 -25.71 -7.03 -17.19
CA ARG A 63 -25.14 -5.69 -17.08
C ARG A 63 -24.02 -5.70 -16.04
N ARG A 64 -22.83 -5.22 -16.41
CA ARG A 64 -21.75 -4.97 -15.46
C ARG A 64 -22.10 -3.75 -14.61
N VAL A 65 -22.09 -3.90 -13.29
CA VAL A 65 -22.31 -2.82 -12.32
C VAL A 65 -21.17 -2.81 -11.31
N TYR A 66 -20.82 -1.61 -10.84
CA TYR A 66 -19.77 -1.42 -9.86
C TYR A 66 -20.37 -1.20 -8.49
N VAL A 67 -20.05 -2.10 -7.56
CA VAL A 67 -20.48 -2.01 -6.16
C VAL A 67 -19.31 -1.51 -5.34
N ILE A 68 -19.53 -0.45 -4.57
CA ILE A 68 -18.54 0.11 -3.67
C ILE A 68 -18.84 -0.44 -2.27
N ASN A 69 -17.92 -1.19 -1.69
CA ASN A 69 -17.99 -1.52 -0.26
C ASN A 69 -17.28 -0.41 0.51
N LYS A 70 -17.97 0.17 1.51
CA LYS A 70 -17.40 1.17 2.41
C LYS A 70 -16.81 0.41 3.60
N GLU A 71 -15.52 0.16 3.55
CA GLU A 71 -14.77 -0.52 4.60
C GLU A 71 -14.00 0.52 5.42
N ILE A 72 -13.67 0.20 6.66
CA ILE A 72 -12.74 1.00 7.46
C ILE A 72 -11.41 0.28 7.47
N CYS A 73 -10.41 0.93 6.87
CA CYS A 73 -9.03 0.47 6.87
C CYS A 73 -8.29 1.09 8.05
N VAL A 74 -7.30 0.37 8.57
CA VAL A 74 -6.40 0.87 9.62
C VAL A 74 -5.02 1.13 9.00
N ARG A 75 -4.41 2.25 9.38
CA ARG A 75 -3.00 2.55 9.09
C ARG A 75 -2.30 3.03 10.35
N THR A 76 -1.04 2.69 10.50
CA THR A 76 -0.20 3.22 11.58
C THR A 76 0.39 4.57 11.14
N VAL A 77 0.25 5.60 11.98
CA VAL A 77 0.76 6.96 11.77
C VAL A 77 1.75 7.28 12.89
N CYS A 78 3.01 7.48 12.55
CA CYS A 78 4.10 7.72 13.51
C CYS A 78 4.61 9.15 13.47
N ALA A 79 4.96 9.74 14.62
CA ALA A 79 5.60 11.05 14.65
C ALA A 79 7.07 10.97 14.19
N HIS A 80 7.25 11.27 12.92
CA HIS A 80 8.32 12.12 12.38
C HIS A 80 9.61 11.54 11.77
N GLU A 81 10.12 10.33 12.04
CA GLU A 81 11.33 9.87 11.31
C GLU A 81 11.05 8.80 10.23
N GLU A 82 10.06 7.92 10.42
CA GLU A 82 9.66 6.94 9.40
C GLU A 82 8.75 7.52 8.30
N LEU A 83 7.99 8.58 8.61
CA LEU A 83 7.25 9.36 7.61
C LEU A 83 8.18 10.08 6.64
N LEU A 84 9.35 10.57 7.08
CA LEU A 84 10.27 11.28 6.20
C LEU A 84 10.77 10.40 5.04
N ARG A 85 10.87 9.08 5.27
CA ARG A 85 11.26 8.11 4.24
C ARG A 85 10.08 7.70 3.33
N ALA A 86 8.86 7.68 3.85
CA ALA A 86 7.65 7.42 3.07
C ALA A 86 7.21 8.65 2.23
N ASP A 87 7.40 9.87 2.76
CA ASP A 87 7.26 11.15 2.06
C ASP A 87 8.32 11.31 0.97
N LEU A 88 9.50 10.70 1.14
CA LEU A 88 10.52 10.60 0.09
C LEU A 88 10.01 9.87 -1.15
N CYS A 89 9.08 8.93 -0.98
CA CYS A 89 8.36 8.27 -2.06
C CYS A 89 6.94 8.83 -2.26
N HIS A 90 6.75 10.12 -2.04
CA HIS A 90 5.55 10.84 -2.48
C HIS A 90 5.84 11.63 -3.76
N ASP A 91 4.83 11.74 -4.61
CA ASP A 91 4.91 12.58 -5.78
C ASP A 91 4.80 14.06 -5.38
N LYS A 92 5.71 14.90 -5.86
CA LYS A 92 5.74 16.34 -5.60
C LYS A 92 4.49 17.06 -6.14
N PHE A 93 3.82 16.50 -7.15
CA PHE A 93 2.64 17.09 -7.77
C PHE A 93 1.47 16.09 -7.83
N SER A 94 0.26 16.54 -7.50
CA SER A 94 -0.97 15.73 -7.57
C SER A 94 -1.33 15.26 -8.99
N LYS A 95 -0.74 15.89 -10.04
CA LYS A 95 -0.92 15.52 -11.45
C LYS A 95 0.02 14.40 -11.91
N CYS A 96 0.95 13.94 -11.07
CA CYS A 96 1.92 12.90 -11.45
C CYS A 96 1.29 11.61 -11.95
N GLY A 97 0.11 11.22 -11.43
CA GLY A 97 -0.61 10.03 -11.93
C GLY A 97 -1.04 10.14 -13.41
N VAL A 98 -1.42 11.34 -13.86
CA VAL A 98 -1.77 11.58 -15.28
C VAL A 98 -0.49 11.65 -16.12
N LEU A 99 0.56 12.27 -15.59
CA LEU A 99 1.84 12.45 -16.29
C LEU A 99 2.67 11.15 -16.42
N ALA A 100 2.49 10.20 -15.49
CA ALA A 100 3.10 8.88 -15.61
C ALA A 100 2.52 8.10 -16.80
N THR A 101 1.23 8.27 -17.08
CA THR A 101 0.57 7.60 -18.22
C THR A 101 0.90 8.21 -19.58
N SER A 102 1.42 9.44 -19.62
CA SER A 102 1.86 10.08 -20.87
C SER A 102 3.31 9.76 -21.26
N GLY A 103 4.00 8.90 -20.49
CA GLY A 103 5.35 8.44 -20.83
C GLY A 103 6.49 9.40 -20.43
N LEU A 104 6.20 10.44 -19.64
CA LEU A 104 7.20 11.42 -19.18
C LEU A 104 7.98 10.97 -17.93
N CYS A 105 7.93 9.70 -17.57
CA CYS A 105 8.54 9.22 -16.33
C CYS A 105 10.06 9.43 -16.26
N GLN A 106 10.77 9.42 -17.38
CA GLN A 106 12.23 9.64 -17.39
C GLN A 106 12.63 11.07 -17.02
N THR A 107 11.83 12.07 -17.42
CA THR A 107 12.12 13.49 -17.14
C THR A 107 11.54 13.95 -15.80
N MET A 108 10.52 13.25 -15.29
CA MET A 108 9.79 13.62 -14.08
C MET A 108 10.07 12.69 -12.89
N ALA A 109 10.93 11.68 -13.02
CA ALA A 109 11.23 10.70 -11.97
C ALA A 109 11.56 11.32 -10.60
N THR A 110 12.24 12.47 -10.57
CA THR A 110 12.61 13.18 -9.33
C THR A 110 11.42 13.89 -8.66
N SER A 111 10.38 14.20 -9.42
CA SER A 111 9.17 14.90 -8.95
C SER A 111 7.94 13.99 -8.87
N CYS A 112 7.97 12.83 -9.52
CA CYS A 112 6.87 11.89 -9.65
C CYS A 112 7.36 10.43 -9.44
N ALA A 113 8.30 10.22 -8.51
CA ALA A 113 8.98 8.94 -8.29
C ALA A 113 7.97 7.79 -8.08
N ARG A 114 6.97 8.02 -7.24
CA ARG A 114 5.96 7.02 -6.89
C ARG A 114 5.07 6.66 -8.08
N SER A 115 4.56 7.65 -8.79
CA SER A 115 3.72 7.42 -9.98
C SER A 115 4.51 6.74 -11.12
N CYS A 116 5.82 6.89 -11.13
CA CYS A 116 6.72 6.29 -12.11
C CYS A 116 7.35 4.96 -11.65
N GLY A 117 6.92 4.42 -10.51
CA GLY A 117 7.35 3.12 -10.01
C GLY A 117 8.73 3.10 -9.34
N GLY A 118 9.27 4.26 -8.99
CA GLY A 118 10.53 4.42 -8.27
C GLY A 118 10.32 4.76 -6.80
N CYS A 119 10.99 3.99 -5.94
CA CYS A 119 11.53 4.35 -4.62
C CYS A 119 12.88 3.59 -4.51
#